data_AF-A0A7V5N3N1-F1
#
_entry.id   AF-A0A7V5N3N1-F1
#
_cell.length_a   1.000
_cell.length_b   1.000
_cell.length_c   1.000
_cell.angle_alpha   90.00
_cell.angle_beta   90.00
_cell.angle_gamma   90.00
#
_symmetry.space_group_name_H-M   'P 1'
#
loop_
_entity.id
_entity.type
_entity.pdbx_description
1 polymer ?
#
loop_
_entity_poly.entity_id
_entity_poly.type
_entity_poly.pdbx_seq_one_letter_code
_entity_poly.pdbx_strand_id
1 'polypeptide(L)'
;LKSENRLLNTATGDNMDGTINFIPKMNYHKLMNGYKEVLNTIYAPKAYYERVRMFLKEFHPSDKYLKKISIKDIKALVKSFWLLGILEKGRVYFWRLFFLGLFKHPQKFSVVITLAIYGFHFRQIIKTV
;
A
#
# COMPACT_ATOMS: atom_id res chain seq x y z
N LEU A 1 -2.62 -17.37 23.65
CA LEU A 1 -4.04 -17.26 23.22
C LEU A 1 -4.85 -18.53 23.49
N LYS A 2 -4.52 -19.71 22.91
CA LYS A 2 -5.19 -20.98 23.27
C LYS A 2 -5.00 -21.33 24.75
N SER A 3 -3.76 -21.27 25.23
CA SER A 3 -3.41 -21.44 26.65
C SER A 3 -3.99 -20.36 27.58
N GLU A 4 -4.43 -19.23 27.02
CA GLU A 4 -5.05 -18.14 27.77
C GLU A 4 -6.58 -18.20 27.69
N ASN A 5 -7.17 -19.20 27.04
CA ASN A 5 -8.61 -19.31 26.77
C ASN A 5 -9.22 -18.06 26.10
N ARG A 6 -8.41 -17.36 25.29
CA ARG A 6 -8.81 -16.12 24.62
C ARG A 6 -9.07 -16.28 23.13
N LEU A 7 -8.88 -17.47 22.56
CA LEU A 7 -9.16 -17.73 21.15
C LEU A 7 -10.64 -18.11 20.98
N LEU A 8 -11.36 -17.41 20.11
CA LEU A 8 -12.80 -17.59 19.91
C LEU A 8 -13.10 -18.56 18.76
N ASN A 9 -12.38 -18.40 17.64
CA ASN A 9 -12.66 -19.07 16.38
C ASN A 9 -11.44 -19.04 15.45
N THR A 10 -11.57 -19.62 14.27
CA THR A 10 -10.55 -19.52 13.21
C THR A 10 -10.59 -18.13 12.59
N ALA A 11 -9.42 -17.58 12.25
CA ALA A 11 -9.34 -16.31 11.53
C ALA A 11 -9.93 -16.44 10.12
N THR A 12 -10.48 -15.35 9.59
CA THR A 12 -11.04 -15.29 8.23
C THR A 12 -9.98 -15.47 7.15
N GLY A 13 -8.74 -15.12 7.46
CA GLY A 13 -7.62 -15.10 6.51
C GLY A 13 -7.53 -13.81 5.71
N ASP A 14 -8.51 -12.90 5.82
CA ASP A 14 -8.44 -11.56 5.26
C ASP A 14 -7.76 -10.62 6.26
N ASN A 15 -6.58 -10.13 5.90
CA ASN A 15 -5.78 -9.26 6.77
C ASN A 15 -6.30 -7.82 6.81
N MET A 16 -7.35 -7.49 6.07
CA MET A 16 -7.94 -6.15 5.97
C MET A 16 -9.39 -6.10 6.43
N ASP A 17 -10.05 -7.20 6.77
CA ASP A 17 -11.47 -7.20 7.16
C ASP A 17 -11.75 -6.65 8.58
N GLY A 18 -10.70 -6.34 9.34
CA GLY A 18 -10.79 -5.75 10.67
C GLY A 18 -11.37 -6.68 11.74
N THR A 19 -11.59 -7.96 11.43
CA THR A 19 -12.10 -8.94 12.39
C THR A 19 -10.98 -9.44 13.30
N ILE A 20 -11.34 -9.83 14.52
CA ILE A 20 -10.43 -10.51 15.44
C ILE A 20 -11.06 -11.83 15.87
N ASN A 21 -10.24 -12.85 16.00
CA ASN A 21 -10.66 -14.18 16.41
C ASN A 21 -10.29 -14.48 17.88
N PHE A 22 -10.11 -13.43 18.68
CA PHE A 22 -9.67 -13.54 20.06
C PHE A 22 -10.26 -12.43 20.94
N ILE A 23 -10.36 -12.69 22.24
CA ILE A 23 -10.76 -11.70 23.26
C ILE A 23 -9.56 -10.78 23.54
N PRO A 24 -9.58 -9.48 23.21
CA PRO A 24 -8.45 -8.60 23.44
C PRO A 24 -8.30 -8.25 24.92
N LYS A 25 -7.05 -8.09 25.39
CA LYS A 25 -6.76 -7.53 26.74
C LYS A 25 -7.03 -6.02 26.77
N MET A 26 -6.79 -5.35 25.65
CA MET A 26 -7.18 -3.96 25.45
C MET A 26 -8.70 -3.90 25.21
N ASN A 27 -9.35 -2.82 25.65
CA ASN A 27 -10.73 -2.54 25.25
C ASN A 27 -10.86 -2.62 23.72
N TYR A 28 -11.87 -3.35 23.25
CA TYR A 28 -12.07 -3.63 21.83
C TYR A 28 -12.18 -2.37 20.98
N HIS A 29 -12.97 -1.37 21.40
CA HIS A 29 -13.14 -0.13 20.65
C HIS A 29 -11.83 0.66 20.59
N LYS A 30 -11.07 0.72 21.68
CA LYS A 30 -9.75 1.37 21.69
C LYS A 30 -8.78 0.67 20.73
N LEU A 31 -8.76 -0.66 20.73
CA LEU A 31 -7.93 -1.45 19.82
C LEU A 31 -8.29 -1.17 18.36
N MET A 32 -9.59 -1.22 18.04
CA MET A 32 -10.05 -1.06 16.67
C MET A 32 -9.87 0.37 16.16
N ASN A 33 -10.10 1.38 17.00
CA ASN A 33 -9.83 2.77 16.65
C ASN A 33 -8.33 3.01 16.40
N GLY A 34 -7.46 2.47 17.25
CA GLY A 34 -6.01 2.54 17.03
C GLY A 34 -5.57 1.84 15.75
N TYR A 35 -6.17 0.69 15.42
CA TYR A 35 -5.92 0.02 14.14
C TYR A 35 -6.29 0.91 12.94
N LYS A 36 -7.50 1.49 12.95
CA LYS A 36 -7.95 2.42 11.90
C LYS A 36 -7.07 3.66 11.80
N GLU A 37 -6.63 4.21 12.92
CA GLU A 37 -5.73 5.36 12.96
C GLU A 37 -4.37 5.03 12.31
N VAL A 38 -3.79 3.88 12.64
CA VAL A 38 -2.54 3.40 12.01
C VAL A 38 -2.73 3.27 10.50
N LEU A 39 -3.78 2.60 10.05
CA LEU A 39 -4.07 2.41 8.62
C LEU A 39 -4.19 3.75 7.87
N ASN A 40 -4.99 4.67 8.41
CA ASN A 40 -5.17 6.01 7.83
C ASN A 40 -3.85 6.78 7.77
N THR A 41 -3.01 6.64 8.78
CA THR A 41 -1.71 7.32 8.85
C THR A 41 -0.71 6.74 7.85
N ILE A 42 -0.51 5.43 7.84
CA ILE A 42 0.56 4.80 7.03
C ILE A 42 0.26 4.78 5.53
N TYR A 43 -1.03 4.88 5.15
CA TYR A 43 -1.48 4.94 3.76
C TYR A 43 -1.88 6.35 3.30
N ALA A 44 -1.80 7.36 4.18
CA ALA A 44 -1.93 8.76 3.79
C ALA A 44 -0.94 9.08 2.65
N PRO A 45 -1.34 9.87 1.63
CA PRO A 45 -0.52 10.08 0.44
C PRO A 45 0.93 10.51 0.73
N LYS A 46 1.13 11.42 1.69
CA LYS A 46 2.46 11.88 2.11
C LYS A 46 3.27 10.77 2.79
N ALA A 47 2.70 10.11 3.80
CA ALA A 47 3.40 9.08 4.56
C ALA A 47 3.78 7.88 3.66
N TYR A 48 2.86 7.46 2.78
CA TYR A 48 3.12 6.40 1.82
C TYR A 48 4.20 6.80 0.80
N TYR A 49 4.15 8.03 0.28
CA TYR A 49 5.19 8.57 -0.61
C TYR A 49 6.58 8.52 0.02
N GLU A 50 6.71 8.98 1.26
CA GLU A 50 8.00 9.00 1.98
C GLU A 50 8.53 7.58 2.20
N ARG A 51 7.66 6.63 2.54
CA ARG A 51 8.02 5.21 2.68
C ARG A 51 8.50 4.61 1.37
N VAL A 52 7.78 4.83 0.27
CA VAL A 52 8.19 4.33 -1.06
C VAL A 52 9.50 4.98 -1.47
N ARG A 53 9.67 6.30 -1.26
CA ARG A 53 10.93 7.00 -1.56
C ARG A 53 12.11 6.40 -0.78
N MET A 54 11.91 6.06 0.49
CA MET A 54 12.93 5.40 1.30
C MET A 54 13.26 4.01 0.77
N PHE A 55 12.24 3.20 0.48
CA PHE A 55 12.40 1.88 -0.12
C PHE A 55 13.23 1.92 -1.41
N LEU A 56 12.99 2.90 -2.29
CA LEU A 56 13.72 3.01 -3.56
C LEU A 56 15.22 3.30 -3.40
N LYS A 57 15.66 3.85 -2.25
CA LYS A 57 17.08 4.06 -1.96
C LYS A 57 17.78 2.74 -1.64
N GLU A 58 17.13 1.92 -0.82
CA GLU A 58 17.72 0.67 -0.30
C GLU A 58 17.48 -0.54 -1.22
N PHE A 59 16.44 -0.49 -2.05
CA PHE A 59 16.05 -1.61 -2.89
C PHE A 59 16.97 -1.77 -4.11
N HIS A 60 17.74 -2.84 -4.15
CA HIS A 60 18.61 -3.18 -5.29
C HIS A 60 18.02 -4.39 -6.01
N PRO A 61 17.28 -4.20 -7.13
CA PRO A 61 16.74 -5.33 -7.87
C PRO A 61 17.90 -6.15 -8.47
N SER A 62 17.83 -7.48 -8.36
CA SER A 62 18.75 -8.33 -9.13
C SER A 62 18.32 -8.38 -10.59
N ASP A 63 19.27 -8.59 -11.51
CA ASP A 63 19.02 -8.57 -12.96
C ASP A 63 17.96 -9.58 -13.42
N LYS A 64 17.70 -10.62 -12.61
CA LYS A 64 16.65 -11.62 -12.85
C LYS A 64 15.22 -11.06 -12.73
N TYR A 65 15.04 -9.87 -12.14
CA TYR A 65 13.72 -9.25 -11.92
C TYR A 65 13.30 -8.25 -13.00
N LEU A 66 14.13 -8.00 -14.01
CA LEU A 66 13.75 -7.19 -15.17
C LEU A 66 12.79 -7.97 -16.08
N LYS A 67 11.52 -8.05 -15.67
CA LYS A 67 10.44 -8.61 -16.49
C LYS A 67 10.25 -7.76 -17.75
N LYS A 68 10.01 -8.42 -18.89
CA LYS A 68 9.63 -7.75 -20.13
C LYS A 68 8.33 -6.98 -19.92
N ILE A 69 8.29 -5.72 -20.38
CA ILE A 69 7.10 -4.88 -20.35
C ILE A 69 6.04 -5.49 -21.28
N SER A 70 4.84 -5.71 -20.76
CA SER A 70 3.70 -6.20 -21.52
C SER A 70 2.75 -5.06 -21.91
N ILE A 71 1.86 -5.33 -22.88
CA ILE A 71 0.78 -4.39 -23.26
C ILE A 71 -0.12 -4.07 -22.05
N LYS A 72 -0.32 -5.03 -21.14
CA LYS A 72 -1.09 -4.81 -19.91
C LYS A 72 -0.41 -3.78 -19.00
N ASP A 73 0.91 -3.77 -18.93
CA ASP A 73 1.67 -2.80 -18.13
C ASP A 73 1.55 -1.39 -18.72
N ILE A 74 1.63 -1.25 -20.05
CA ILE A 74 1.42 0.03 -20.73
C ILE A 74 0.00 0.54 -20.47
N LYS A 75 -1.02 -0.33 -20.59
CA LYS A 75 -2.41 0.04 -20.28
C LYS A 75 -2.59 0.46 -18.83
N ALA A 76 -1.95 -0.23 -17.89
CA ALA A 76 -1.97 0.12 -16.47
C ALA A 76 -1.30 1.49 -16.22
N LEU A 77 -0.17 1.77 -16.89
CA LEU A 77 0.52 3.04 -16.81
C LEU A 77 -0.36 4.20 -17.29
N VAL A 78 -0.95 4.10 -18.48
CA VAL A 78 -1.85 5.13 -19.02
C VAL A 78 -3.05 5.34 -18.10
N LYS A 79 -3.66 4.25 -17.61
CA LYS A 79 -4.77 4.34 -16.64
C LYS A 79 -4.35 5.03 -15.34
N SER A 80 -3.11 4.82 -14.89
CA SER A 80 -2.58 5.47 -13.68
C SER A 80 -2.45 6.99 -13.84
N PHE A 81 -2.15 7.49 -15.04
CA PHE A 81 -2.10 8.94 -15.28
C PHE A 81 -3.47 9.59 -15.09
N TRP A 82 -4.51 8.96 -15.63
CA TRP A 82 -5.87 9.45 -15.46
C TRP A 82 -6.33 9.34 -14.00
N LEU A 83 -6.27 8.14 -13.44
CA LEU A 83 -6.84 7.88 -12.13
C LEU A 83 -6.03 8.54 -11.00
N LEU A 84 -4.71 8.34 -10.99
CA LEU A 84 -3.83 8.82 -9.91
C LEU A 84 -3.28 10.22 -10.20
N GLY A 85 -2.97 10.51 -11.46
CA GLY A 85 -2.37 11.79 -11.85
C GLY A 85 -3.36 12.94 -11.96
N ILE A 86 -4.64 12.66 -12.18
CA ILE A 86 -5.68 13.69 -12.38
C ILE A 86 -6.78 13.59 -11.32
N LEU A 87 -7.45 12.44 -11.18
CA LEU A 87 -8.64 12.33 -10.32
C LEU A 87 -8.35 12.21 -8.81
N GLU A 88 -7.25 11.55 -8.44
CA GLU A 88 -6.97 11.22 -7.03
C GLU A 88 -6.49 12.45 -6.22
N LYS A 89 -6.87 12.49 -4.92
CA LYS A 89 -6.50 13.59 -4.02
C LYS A 89 -4.98 13.67 -3.79
N GLY A 90 -4.30 12.53 -3.76
CA GLY A 90 -2.85 12.39 -3.61
C GLY A 90 -2.02 12.60 -4.89
N ARG A 91 -2.59 13.14 -5.98
CA ARG A 91 -1.92 13.27 -7.29
C ARG A 91 -0.54 13.95 -7.28
N VAL A 92 -0.33 14.92 -6.39
CA VAL A 92 0.99 15.58 -6.24
C VAL A 92 2.06 14.56 -5.87
N TYR A 93 1.75 13.63 -4.97
CA TYR A 93 2.69 12.58 -4.55
C TYR A 93 2.86 11.49 -5.61
N PHE A 94 1.81 11.21 -6.40
CA PHE A 94 1.93 10.36 -7.58
C PHE A 94 2.95 10.92 -8.57
N TRP A 95 2.82 12.19 -8.97
CA TRP A 95 3.75 12.81 -9.91
C TRP A 95 5.18 12.92 -9.35
N ARG A 96 5.33 13.20 -8.05
CA ARG A 96 6.65 13.17 -7.39
C ARG A 96 7.30 11.79 -7.45
N LEU A 97 6.54 10.70 -7.23
CA LEU A 97 7.08 9.34 -7.39
C LEU A 97 7.37 9.02 -8.84
N PHE A 98 6.47 9.37 -9.74
CA PHE A 98 6.60 9.13 -11.17
C PHE A 98 7.92 9.71 -11.70
N PHE A 99 8.17 11.01 -11.50
CA PHE A 99 9.39 11.66 -11.97
C PHE A 99 10.63 11.21 -11.20
N LEU A 100 10.51 10.90 -9.90
CA LEU A 100 11.61 10.31 -9.14
C LEU A 100 12.03 8.96 -9.73
N GLY A 101 11.07 8.09 -10.03
CA GLY A 101 11.31 6.80 -10.67
C GLY A 101 11.89 6.97 -12.07
N LEU A 102 11.29 7.83 -12.89
CA LEU A 102 11.67 8.02 -14.29
C LEU A 102 13.11 8.55 -14.43
N PHE A 103 13.49 9.53 -13.62
CA PHE A 103 14.77 10.22 -13.77
C PHE A 103 15.86 9.74 -12.81
N LYS A 104 15.55 9.36 -11.57
CA LYS A 104 16.56 8.93 -10.59
C LYS A 104 16.69 7.42 -10.45
N HIS A 105 15.64 6.66 -10.77
CA HIS A 105 15.62 5.22 -10.62
C HIS A 105 15.01 4.49 -11.83
N PRO A 106 15.48 4.75 -13.07
CA PRO A 106 14.84 4.24 -14.29
C PRO A 106 14.74 2.70 -14.31
N GLN A 107 15.73 1.99 -13.77
CA GLN A 107 15.73 0.52 -13.65
C GLN A 107 14.63 0.01 -12.70
N LYS A 108 14.16 0.84 -11.76
CA LYS A 108 13.12 0.52 -10.78
C LYS A 108 11.75 1.08 -11.18
N PHE A 109 11.64 1.70 -12.37
CA PHE A 109 10.47 2.49 -12.73
C PHE A 109 9.17 1.68 -12.73
N SER A 110 9.18 0.45 -13.25
CA SER A 110 8.01 -0.44 -13.22
C SER A 110 7.53 -0.68 -11.78
N VAL A 111 8.45 -0.94 -10.85
CA VAL A 111 8.18 -1.11 -9.42
C VAL A 111 7.60 0.16 -8.80
N VAL A 112 8.11 1.34 -9.18
CA VAL A 112 7.57 2.63 -8.72
C VAL A 112 6.10 2.79 -9.09
N ILE A 113 5.74 2.47 -10.34
CA ILE A 113 4.35 2.56 -10.81
C ILE A 113 3.47 1.53 -10.09
N THR A 114 3.94 0.29 -9.92
CA THR A 114 3.23 -0.73 -9.14
C THR A 114 2.95 -0.27 -7.72
N LEU A 115 3.96 0.29 -7.03
CA LEU A 115 3.81 0.79 -5.66
C LEU A 115 2.87 1.99 -5.61
N ALA A 116 2.92 2.90 -6.58
CA ALA A 116 1.98 4.01 -6.66
C ALA A 116 0.51 3.52 -6.78
N ILE A 117 0.28 2.51 -7.63
CA ILE A 117 -1.03 1.85 -7.80
C ILE A 117 -1.44 1.14 -6.52
N TYR A 118 -0.55 0.39 -5.86
CA TYR A 118 -0.83 -0.25 -4.58
C TYR A 118 -1.21 0.75 -3.50
N GLY A 119 -0.50 1.88 -3.39
CA GLY A 119 -0.86 2.94 -2.46
C GLY A 119 -2.31 3.42 -2.63
N PHE A 120 -2.77 3.55 -3.88
CA PHE A 120 -4.17 3.85 -4.16
C PHE A 120 -5.10 2.72 -3.72
N HIS A 121 -4.81 1.47 -4.07
CA HIS A 121 -5.63 0.33 -3.65
C HIS A 121 -5.74 0.23 -2.13
N PHE A 122 -4.64 0.42 -1.39
CA PHE A 122 -4.68 0.45 0.07
C PHE A 122 -5.61 1.54 0.58
N ARG A 123 -5.53 2.77 0.04
CA ARG A 123 -6.47 3.86 0.39
C ARG A 123 -7.93 3.54 0.07
N GLN A 124 -8.20 2.69 -0.91
CA GLN A 124 -9.56 2.25 -1.23
C GLN A 124 -10.02 1.15 -0.27
N ILE A 125 -9.17 0.16 0.00
CA ILE A 125 -9.46 -0.95 0.92
C ILE A 125 -9.69 -0.42 2.34
N ILE A 126 -8.85 0.49 2.85
CA ILE A 126 -9.01 0.96 4.24
C ILE A 126 -10.31 1.73 4.49
N LYS A 127 -11.03 2.15 3.44
CA LYS A 127 -12.36 2.77 3.57
C LYS A 127 -13.45 1.75 3.91
N THR A 128 -13.19 0.47 3.68
CA THR A 128 -14.13 -0.63 3.97
C THR A 128 -13.89 -1.26 5.33
N VAL A 129 -12.94 -0.72 6.11
CA VAL A 129 -12.50 -1.22 7.42
C VAL A 129 -13.08 -0.37 8.55
#